data_AF-A0A091QHX0-F1
#
_entry.id   AF-A0A091QHX0-F1
#
_cell.length_a   1.000
_cell.length_b   1.000
_cell.length_c   1.000
_cell.angle_alpha   90.00
_cell.angle_beta   90.00
_cell.angle_gamma   90.00
#
_symmetry.space_group_name_H-M   'P 1'
#
loop_
_entity.id
_entity.type
_entity.pdbx_description
1 polymer ?
#
loop_
_entity_poly.entity_id
_entity_poly.type
_entity_poly.pdbx_seq_one_letter_code
_entity_poly.pdbx_strand_id
1 'polypeptide(L)'
;DFDSKKKRKVAEIYQALSSDPPDVAALRRMAISEGGLLTDEIRCQVWPKLLSVDTDELPPLPGVGTSSLEAWQVLLDVRRSLRRFPPGMPDDQREGLQEELIDIILHVLKRNPQLHYYQGYHDIVVTFLLVVGDRLATALVEKLSTHHLRDFMDPTMDNTKHILNYLMPIIDQVNPEVHDFMQSAEVGTIFALSWLITWFGHVLSDFRHVVRLYDFFLACHPLMPIYFAAVV
;
A
#
# COMPACT_ATOMS: atom_id res chain seq x y z
N ASP A 1 -14.31 -26.97 -9.37
CA ASP A 1 -15.03 -25.88 -10.05
C ASP A 1 -14.62 -24.54 -9.42
N PHE A 2 -14.04 -23.64 -10.21
CA PHE A 2 -13.33 -22.44 -9.73
C PHE A 2 -14.28 -21.24 -9.55
N ASP A 3 -15.28 -21.12 -10.44
CA ASP A 3 -16.27 -20.04 -10.39
C ASP A 3 -17.21 -20.19 -9.20
N SER A 4 -17.56 -21.42 -8.82
CA SER A 4 -18.33 -21.67 -7.59
C SER A 4 -17.57 -21.28 -6.33
N LYS A 5 -16.25 -21.50 -6.27
CA LYS A 5 -15.41 -21.03 -5.15
C LYS A 5 -15.41 -19.50 -5.04
N LYS A 6 -15.27 -18.79 -6.17
CA LYS A 6 -15.33 -17.32 -6.20
C LYS A 6 -16.69 -16.79 -5.74
N LYS A 7 -17.79 -17.35 -6.26
CA LYS A 7 -19.16 -16.96 -5.87
C LYS A 7 -19.39 -17.15 -4.37
N ARG A 8 -18.95 -18.29 -3.82
CA ARG A 8 -19.04 -18.55 -2.38
C ARG A 8 -18.23 -17.55 -1.56
N LYS A 9 -17.00 -17.26 -1.98
CA LYS A 9 -16.14 -16.27 -1.31
C LYS A 9 -16.76 -14.87 -1.32
N VAL A 10 -17.34 -14.43 -2.44
CA VAL A 10 -18.07 -13.15 -2.51
C VAL A 10 -19.24 -13.14 -1.53
N ALA A 11 -20.03 -14.21 -1.46
CA ALA A 11 -21.15 -14.31 -0.52
C ALA A 11 -20.69 -14.24 0.95
N GLU A 12 -19.60 -14.94 1.30
CA GLU A 12 -19.00 -14.91 2.64
C GLU A 12 -18.50 -13.50 3.00
N ILE A 13 -17.90 -12.77 2.05
CA ILE A 13 -17.45 -11.38 2.27
C ILE A 13 -18.64 -10.47 2.55
N TYR A 14 -19.71 -10.51 1.74
CA TYR A 14 -20.89 -9.68 1.96
C TYR A 14 -21.62 -10.04 3.26
N GLN A 15 -21.66 -11.33 3.62
CA GLN A 15 -22.19 -11.75 4.89
C GLN A 15 -21.42 -11.13 6.05
N ALA A 16 -20.08 -11.18 6.02
CA ALA A 16 -19.23 -10.57 7.04
C ALA A 16 -19.37 -9.04 7.13
N LEU A 17 -19.56 -8.36 5.99
CA LEU A 17 -19.84 -6.93 5.93
C LEU A 17 -21.21 -6.57 6.53
N SER A 18 -22.22 -7.42 6.35
CA SER A 18 -23.60 -7.20 6.82
C SER A 18 -23.83 -7.54 8.30
N SER A 19 -22.86 -8.18 8.98
CA SER A 19 -22.93 -8.45 10.41
C SER A 19 -22.89 -7.15 11.23
N ASP A 20 -23.48 -7.17 12.43
CA ASP A 20 -23.44 -6.04 13.37
C ASP A 20 -22.85 -6.47 14.73
N PRO A 21 -21.60 -6.06 15.07
CA PRO A 21 -20.68 -5.31 14.23
C PRO A 21 -20.11 -6.15 13.07
N PRO A 22 -19.55 -5.53 12.01
CA PRO A 22 -18.95 -6.25 10.89
C PRO A 22 -17.87 -7.26 11.35
N ASP A 23 -17.86 -8.46 10.77
CA ASP A 23 -16.88 -9.50 11.13
C ASP A 23 -15.53 -9.25 10.44
N VAL A 24 -14.76 -8.32 11.00
CA VAL A 24 -13.42 -7.95 10.52
C VAL A 24 -12.47 -9.15 10.50
N ALA A 25 -12.64 -10.12 11.40
CA ALA A 25 -11.81 -11.32 11.43
C ALA A 25 -12.07 -12.21 10.21
N ALA A 26 -13.32 -12.38 9.79
CA ALA A 26 -13.66 -13.03 8.53
C ALA A 26 -13.10 -12.28 7.32
N LEU A 27 -13.24 -10.95 7.29
CA LEU A 27 -12.70 -10.13 6.20
C LEU A 27 -11.17 -10.27 6.07
N ARG A 28 -10.44 -10.29 7.19
CA ARG A 28 -8.98 -10.57 7.20
C ARG A 28 -8.66 -11.95 6.61
N ARG A 29 -9.40 -13.00 7.03
CA ARG A 29 -9.21 -14.35 6.46
C ARG A 29 -9.46 -14.37 4.95
N MET A 30 -10.47 -13.65 4.48
CA MET A 30 -10.78 -13.56 3.05
C MET A 30 -9.69 -12.84 2.25
N ALA A 31 -9.16 -11.74 2.76
CA ALA A 31 -8.06 -11.01 2.15
C ALA A 31 -6.74 -11.82 2.09
N ILE A 32 -6.45 -12.61 3.14
CA ILE A 32 -5.25 -13.48 3.20
C ILE A 32 -5.40 -14.69 2.27
N SER A 33 -6.58 -15.31 2.20
CA SER A 33 -6.81 -16.51 1.39
C SER A 33 -6.65 -16.27 -0.12
N GLU A 34 -6.53 -17.36 -0.88
CA GLU A 34 -6.31 -17.36 -2.34
C GLU A 34 -7.22 -16.36 -3.08
N GLY A 35 -6.61 -15.53 -3.94
CA GLY A 35 -7.30 -14.52 -4.75
C GLY A 35 -7.65 -13.21 -4.02
N GLY A 36 -7.40 -13.09 -2.72
CA GLY A 36 -7.66 -11.85 -1.97
C GLY A 36 -9.13 -11.44 -1.97
N LEU A 37 -9.42 -10.14 -2.10
CA LEU A 37 -10.78 -9.59 -2.05
C LEU A 37 -11.51 -9.59 -3.42
N LEU A 38 -10.86 -10.13 -4.46
CA LEU A 38 -11.40 -10.37 -5.80
C LEU A 38 -11.67 -9.12 -6.66
N THR A 39 -12.37 -8.11 -6.16
CA THR A 39 -12.80 -6.94 -6.95
C THR A 39 -12.63 -5.62 -6.21
N ASP A 40 -12.51 -4.52 -6.95
CA ASP A 40 -12.32 -3.18 -6.38
C ASP A 40 -13.56 -2.69 -5.64
N GLU A 41 -14.77 -3.07 -6.10
CA GLU A 41 -16.03 -2.75 -5.42
C GLU A 41 -16.11 -3.37 -4.01
N ILE A 42 -15.49 -4.54 -3.82
CA ILE A 42 -15.36 -5.17 -2.50
C ILE A 42 -14.29 -4.44 -1.68
N ARG A 43 -13.16 -4.05 -2.29
CA ARG A 43 -12.08 -3.33 -1.61
C ARG A 43 -12.53 -1.99 -1.06
N CYS A 44 -13.35 -1.24 -1.80
CA CYS A 44 -13.99 -0.01 -1.34
C CYS A 44 -14.76 -0.18 -0.02
N GLN A 45 -15.30 -1.38 0.26
CA GLN A 45 -16.05 -1.67 1.48
C GLN A 45 -15.18 -2.30 2.57
N VAL A 46 -14.20 -3.13 2.18
CA VAL A 46 -13.43 -3.95 3.12
C VAL A 46 -12.15 -3.27 3.59
N TRP A 47 -11.40 -2.58 2.73
CA TRP A 47 -10.16 -1.90 3.12
C TRP A 47 -10.36 -0.89 4.28
N PRO A 48 -11.45 -0.09 4.32
CA PRO A 48 -11.73 0.77 5.47
C PRO A 48 -11.90 0.00 6.77
N LYS A 49 -12.55 -1.17 6.73
CA LYS A 49 -12.73 -2.04 7.90
C LYS A 49 -11.42 -2.68 8.35
N LEU A 50 -10.53 -3.03 7.42
CA LEU A 50 -9.20 -3.57 7.74
C LEU A 50 -8.29 -2.54 8.42
N LEU A 51 -8.38 -1.27 7.98
CA LEU A 51 -7.63 -0.14 8.53
C LEU A 51 -8.32 0.56 9.71
N SER A 52 -9.52 0.11 10.09
CA SER A 52 -10.36 0.75 11.11
C SER A 52 -10.60 2.25 10.83
N VAL A 53 -10.93 2.57 9.57
CA VAL A 53 -11.30 3.92 9.13
C VAL A 53 -12.82 4.02 9.05
N ASP A 54 -13.36 5.08 9.64
CA ASP A 54 -14.78 5.41 9.54
C ASP A 54 -15.07 6.03 8.18
N THR A 55 -16.06 5.47 7.48
CA THR A 55 -16.50 5.93 6.16
C THR A 55 -17.57 7.01 6.22
N ASP A 56 -18.17 7.23 7.40
CA ASP A 56 -19.20 8.26 7.60
C ASP A 56 -18.58 9.65 7.84
N GLU A 57 -17.36 9.68 8.41
CA GLU A 57 -16.58 10.89 8.69
C GLU A 57 -15.36 11.04 7.77
N LEU A 58 -15.56 10.93 6.45
CA LEU A 58 -14.48 11.12 5.50
C LEU A 58 -13.98 12.58 5.50
N PRO A 59 -12.66 12.80 5.37
CA PRO A 59 -12.11 14.14 5.30
C PRO A 59 -12.71 14.92 4.12
N PRO A 60 -12.75 16.26 4.22
CA PRO A 60 -13.06 17.08 3.07
C PRO A 60 -12.03 16.81 1.98
N LEU A 61 -12.48 16.93 0.73
CA LEU A 61 -11.57 16.83 -0.42
C LEU A 61 -10.35 17.74 -0.21
N PRO A 62 -9.15 17.28 -0.61
CA PRO A 62 -7.98 18.14 -0.62
C PRO A 62 -8.30 19.46 -1.32
N GLY A 63 -8.00 20.58 -0.65
CA GLY A 63 -7.96 21.89 -1.32
C GLY A 63 -6.59 22.10 -1.93
N VAL A 64 -6.52 22.90 -3.01
CA VAL A 64 -5.28 23.23 -3.73
C VAL A 64 -4.17 23.62 -2.74
N GLY A 65 -3.11 22.81 -2.70
CA GLY A 65 -1.98 22.96 -1.78
C GLY A 65 -1.03 24.10 -2.14
N THR A 66 -0.55 24.82 -1.12
CA THR A 66 0.47 25.88 -1.23
C THR A 66 1.86 25.33 -1.55
N SER A 67 2.65 26.10 -2.30
CA SER A 67 4.00 25.77 -2.75
C SER A 67 4.99 25.51 -1.60
N SER A 68 5.37 24.25 -1.38
CA SER A 68 6.50 23.84 -0.54
C SER A 68 7.59 23.15 -1.38
N LEU A 69 8.79 22.99 -0.84
CA LEU A 69 9.86 22.21 -1.48
C LEU A 69 9.44 20.74 -1.66
N GLU A 70 8.73 20.18 -0.69
CA GLU A 70 8.18 18.83 -0.76
C GLU A 70 7.15 18.70 -1.89
N ALA A 71 6.33 19.73 -2.12
CA ALA A 71 5.38 19.74 -3.24
C ALA A 71 6.06 19.66 -4.61
N TRP A 72 7.23 20.25 -4.76
CA TRP A 72 8.03 20.10 -5.99
C TRP A 72 8.53 18.67 -6.18
N GLN A 73 9.00 18.02 -5.11
CA GLN A 73 9.45 16.63 -5.17
C GLN A 73 8.30 15.68 -5.54
N VAL A 74 7.14 15.84 -4.90
CA VAL A 74 5.92 15.07 -5.20
C VAL A 74 5.54 15.22 -6.67
N LEU A 75 5.50 16.45 -7.17
CA LEU A 75 5.14 16.74 -8.56
C LEU A 75 6.12 16.08 -9.55
N LEU A 76 7.42 16.12 -9.28
CA LEU A 76 8.43 15.48 -10.14
C LEU A 76 8.26 13.96 -10.17
N ASP A 77 7.98 13.33 -9.02
CA ASP A 77 7.82 11.89 -8.91
C ASP A 77 6.53 11.41 -9.57
N VAL A 78 5.40 12.11 -9.37
CA VAL A 78 4.12 11.80 -10.02
C VAL A 78 4.19 11.93 -11.54
N ARG A 79 4.94 12.91 -12.07
CA ARG A 79 5.16 13.02 -13.52
C ARG A 79 5.96 11.84 -14.10
N ARG A 80 6.78 11.17 -13.29
CA ARG A 80 7.60 10.03 -13.70
C ARG A 80 6.88 8.69 -13.57
N SER A 81 5.73 8.63 -12.88
CA SER A 81 5.01 7.40 -12.55
C SER A 81 4.03 6.90 -13.63
N LEU A 82 4.17 7.34 -14.89
CA LEU A 82 3.28 7.00 -16.01
C LEU A 82 2.99 5.50 -16.18
N ARG A 83 3.96 4.64 -15.82
CA ARG A 83 3.83 3.18 -15.92
C ARG A 83 2.81 2.56 -14.95
N ARG A 84 2.34 3.32 -13.96
CA ARG A 84 1.38 2.84 -12.94
C ARG A 84 -0.06 2.96 -13.39
N PHE A 85 -0.33 3.76 -14.41
CA PHE A 85 -1.66 3.90 -14.98
C PHE A 85 -1.93 2.77 -15.99
N PRO A 86 -3.18 2.29 -16.10
CA PRO A 86 -3.55 1.28 -17.08
C PRO A 86 -3.13 1.65 -18.51
N PRO A 87 -2.59 0.70 -19.30
CA PRO A 87 -2.25 0.97 -20.69
C PRO A 87 -3.51 1.33 -21.48
N GLY A 88 -3.43 2.41 -22.25
CA GLY A 88 -4.56 2.91 -23.05
C GLY A 88 -5.51 3.86 -22.33
N MET A 89 -5.21 4.25 -21.08
CA MET A 89 -5.92 5.34 -20.40
C MET A 89 -5.74 6.66 -21.19
N PRO A 90 -6.83 7.40 -21.47
CA PRO A 90 -6.77 8.73 -22.08
C PRO A 90 -5.87 9.70 -21.31
N ASP A 91 -5.17 10.57 -22.04
CA ASP A 91 -4.20 11.50 -21.44
C ASP A 91 -4.86 12.49 -20.48
N ASP A 92 -6.06 12.99 -20.81
CA ASP A 92 -6.86 13.90 -19.99
C ASP A 92 -7.32 13.25 -18.68
N GLN A 93 -7.80 12.00 -18.75
CA GLN A 93 -8.17 11.24 -17.57
C GLN A 93 -6.96 10.99 -16.66
N ARG A 94 -5.81 10.66 -17.25
CA ARG A 94 -4.58 10.41 -16.51
C ARG A 94 -4.06 11.68 -15.84
N GLU A 95 -4.07 12.81 -16.54
CA GLU A 95 -3.67 14.11 -15.98
C GLU A 95 -4.55 14.49 -14.78
N GLY A 96 -5.87 14.28 -14.87
CA GLY A 96 -6.77 14.46 -13.73
C GLY A 96 -6.40 13.57 -12.53
N LEU A 97 -6.13 12.28 -12.74
CA LEU A 97 -5.69 11.39 -11.66
C LEU A 97 -4.31 11.75 -11.10
N GLN A 98 -3.41 12.34 -11.91
CA GLN A 98 -2.13 12.84 -11.42
C GLN A 98 -2.31 14.06 -10.51
N GLU A 99 -3.24 14.96 -10.85
CA GLU A 99 -3.60 16.09 -10.00
C GLU A 99 -4.20 15.61 -8.67
N GLU A 100 -5.19 14.71 -8.72
CA GLU A 100 -5.77 14.08 -7.52
C GLU A 100 -4.69 13.40 -6.66
N LEU A 101 -3.76 12.66 -7.27
CA LEU A 101 -2.66 12.01 -6.56
C LEU A 101 -1.75 13.00 -5.83
N ILE A 102 -1.40 14.11 -6.47
CA ILE A 102 -0.59 15.17 -5.86
C ILE A 102 -1.35 15.74 -4.66
N ASP A 103 -2.62 16.07 -4.85
CA ASP A 103 -3.48 16.68 -3.84
C ASP A 103 -3.65 15.78 -2.61
N ILE A 104 -3.85 14.47 -2.79
CA ILE A 104 -3.91 13.50 -1.69
C ILE A 104 -2.61 13.49 -0.89
N ILE A 105 -1.46 13.40 -1.56
CA ILE A 105 -0.15 13.35 -0.89
C ILE A 105 0.08 14.62 -0.07
N LEU A 106 -0.16 15.79 -0.67
CA LEU A 106 0.01 17.07 0.01
C LEU A 106 -0.97 17.25 1.16
N HIS A 107 -2.21 16.78 1.02
CA HIS A 107 -3.20 16.80 2.09
C HIS A 107 -2.73 15.99 3.31
N VAL A 108 -2.26 14.77 3.10
CA VAL A 108 -1.77 13.88 4.17
C VAL A 108 -0.58 14.52 4.89
N LEU A 109 0.41 15.01 4.15
CA LEU A 109 1.60 15.66 4.72
C LEU A 109 1.24 16.94 5.49
N LYS A 110 0.34 17.77 4.94
CA LYS A 110 -0.11 19.01 5.60
C LYS A 110 -0.84 18.74 6.91
N ARG A 111 -1.65 17.68 6.98
CA ARG A 111 -2.37 17.28 8.22
C ARG A 111 -1.46 16.62 9.24
N ASN A 112 -0.34 16.06 8.80
CA ASN A 112 0.57 15.26 9.61
C ASN A 112 2.00 15.81 9.47
N PRO A 113 2.32 16.98 10.06
CA PRO A 113 3.60 17.65 9.88
C PRO A 113 4.82 16.88 10.41
N GLN A 114 4.58 15.80 11.16
CA GLN A 114 5.61 14.86 11.59
C GLN A 114 6.02 13.86 10.50
N LEU A 115 5.26 13.75 9.40
CA LEU A 115 5.55 12.86 8.30
C LEU A 115 6.35 13.58 7.22
N HIS A 116 7.39 12.93 6.73
CA HIS A 116 8.25 13.40 5.65
C HIS A 116 8.04 12.56 4.41
N TYR A 117 7.95 13.22 3.25
CA TYR A 117 7.82 12.54 1.98
C TYR A 117 9.09 11.76 1.63
N TYR A 118 8.94 10.51 1.20
CA TYR A 118 10.01 9.71 0.62
C TYR A 118 9.70 9.32 -0.83
N GLN A 119 10.74 9.17 -1.65
CA GLN A 119 10.59 8.77 -3.04
C GLN A 119 10.10 7.32 -3.13
N GLY A 120 8.91 7.14 -3.73
CA GLY A 120 8.20 5.86 -3.82
C GLY A 120 6.87 5.84 -3.07
N TYR A 121 6.62 6.81 -2.18
CA TYR A 121 5.33 6.93 -1.48
C TYR A 121 4.15 7.08 -2.46
N HIS A 122 4.34 7.81 -3.55
CA HIS A 122 3.34 8.00 -4.60
C HIS A 122 2.89 6.68 -5.26
N ASP A 123 3.72 5.64 -5.31
CA ASP A 123 3.33 4.31 -5.82
C ASP A 123 2.29 3.63 -4.92
N ILE A 124 2.36 3.90 -3.61
CA ILE A 124 1.34 3.44 -2.68
C ILE A 124 0.06 4.23 -2.88
N VAL A 125 0.15 5.56 -2.87
CA VAL A 125 -1.03 6.43 -2.94
C VAL A 125 -1.79 6.25 -4.25
N VAL A 126 -1.10 6.13 -5.40
CA VAL A 126 -1.76 5.91 -6.70
C VAL A 126 -2.52 4.59 -6.74
N THR A 127 -2.01 3.55 -6.06
CA THR A 127 -2.71 2.26 -5.98
C THR A 127 -4.02 2.39 -5.20
N PHE A 128 -4.05 3.17 -4.11
CA PHE A 128 -5.29 3.48 -3.41
C PHE A 128 -6.24 4.33 -4.27
N LEU A 129 -5.72 5.37 -4.90
CA LEU A 129 -6.52 6.24 -5.78
C LEU A 129 -7.22 5.44 -6.89
N LEU A 130 -6.49 4.57 -7.58
CA LEU A 130 -7.03 3.76 -8.67
C LEU A 130 -8.07 2.72 -8.21
N VAL A 131 -8.01 2.27 -6.95
CA VAL A 131 -8.91 1.23 -6.43
C VAL A 131 -10.14 1.82 -5.74
N VAL A 132 -9.96 2.83 -4.89
CA VAL A 132 -11.03 3.36 -4.03
C VAL A 132 -11.45 4.79 -4.32
N GLY A 133 -10.78 5.46 -5.26
CA GLY A 133 -11.04 6.87 -5.61
C GLY A 133 -10.54 7.86 -4.56
N ASP A 134 -10.53 9.14 -4.93
CA ASP A 134 -9.86 10.23 -4.19
C ASP A 134 -10.23 10.34 -2.70
N ARG A 135 -11.52 10.55 -2.38
CA ARG A 135 -11.95 10.79 -0.99
C ARG A 135 -11.59 9.65 -0.04
N LEU A 136 -11.85 8.41 -0.47
CA LEU A 136 -11.57 7.25 0.36
C LEU A 136 -10.07 6.97 0.41
N ALA A 137 -9.35 7.13 -0.71
CA ALA A 137 -7.90 7.01 -0.76
C ALA A 137 -7.25 7.97 0.24
N THR A 138 -7.68 9.23 0.31
CA THR A 138 -7.17 10.22 1.28
C THR A 138 -7.26 9.69 2.72
N ALA A 139 -8.43 9.22 3.14
CA ALA A 139 -8.64 8.72 4.50
C ALA A 139 -7.83 7.45 4.81
N LEU A 140 -7.82 6.49 3.87
CA LEU A 140 -7.10 5.23 4.04
C LEU A 140 -5.59 5.43 4.07
N VAL A 141 -5.07 6.25 3.16
CA VAL A 141 -3.65 6.57 3.08
C VAL A 141 -3.21 7.37 4.28
N GLU A 142 -3.98 8.34 4.78
CA GLU A 142 -3.64 9.07 6.03
C GLU A 142 -3.48 8.10 7.21
N LYS A 143 -4.43 7.16 7.36
CA LYS A 143 -4.35 6.11 8.39
C LYS A 143 -3.14 5.21 8.17
N LEU A 144 -2.88 4.81 6.94
CA LEU A 144 -1.76 3.94 6.59
C LEU A 144 -0.41 4.62 6.89
N SER A 145 -0.28 5.90 6.55
CA SER A 145 0.93 6.71 6.71
C SER A 145 1.29 7.00 8.15
N THR A 146 0.28 7.15 9.01
CA THR A 146 0.48 7.33 10.46
C THR A 146 0.75 6.03 11.21
N HIS A 147 0.59 4.87 10.56
CA HIS A 147 0.73 3.55 11.18
C HIS A 147 1.76 2.68 10.44
N HIS A 148 1.38 2.10 9.30
CA HIS A 148 2.17 1.08 8.60
C HIS A 148 3.40 1.67 7.92
N LEU A 149 3.31 2.89 7.41
CA LEU A 149 4.40 3.54 6.68
C LEU A 149 5.14 4.57 7.53
N ARG A 150 4.78 4.70 8.81
CA ARG A 150 5.28 5.77 9.69
C ARG A 150 6.81 5.81 9.71
N ASP A 151 7.45 4.67 9.88
CA ASP A 151 8.91 4.54 9.98
C ASP A 151 9.62 4.80 8.64
N PHE A 152 8.89 4.75 7.52
CA PHE A 152 9.39 5.14 6.19
C PHE A 152 9.27 6.65 5.95
N MET A 153 8.42 7.33 6.72
CA MET A 153 8.15 8.76 6.62
C MET A 153 8.85 9.57 7.72
N ASP A 154 9.87 8.99 8.36
CA ASP A 154 10.73 9.74 9.27
C ASP A 154 11.70 10.67 8.50
N PRO A 155 12.25 11.71 9.16
CA PRO A 155 13.18 12.64 8.50
C PRO A 155 14.45 11.97 7.98
N THR A 156 14.83 10.82 8.55
CA THR A 156 15.97 10.01 8.11
C THR A 156 15.52 8.58 7.80
N MET A 157 16.26 7.91 6.93
CA MET A 157 16.01 6.51 6.56
C MET A 157 16.51 5.50 7.60
N ASP A 158 16.93 5.92 8.80
CA ASP A 158 17.57 5.03 9.76
C ASP A 158 16.59 4.01 10.33
N ASN A 159 15.34 4.41 10.60
CA ASN A 159 14.29 3.49 11.03
C ASN A 159 13.91 2.52 9.91
N THR A 160 13.88 2.99 8.66
CA THR A 160 13.68 2.11 7.49
C THR A 160 14.80 1.07 7.37
N LYS A 161 16.07 1.47 7.56
CA LYS A 161 17.20 0.53 7.60
C LYS A 161 17.09 -0.45 8.76
N HIS A 162 16.60 -0.01 9.91
CA HIS A 162 16.37 -0.89 11.06
C HIS A 162 15.33 -1.97 10.72
N ILE A 163 14.24 -1.61 10.03
CA ILE A 163 13.24 -2.60 9.55
C ILE A 163 13.88 -3.58 8.56
N LEU A 164 14.72 -3.10 7.64
CA LEU A 164 15.42 -3.96 6.68
C LEU A 164 16.35 -4.97 7.35
N ASN A 165 16.91 -4.64 8.51
CA ASN A 165 17.79 -5.55 9.24
C ASN A 165 17.06 -6.77 9.83
N TYR A 166 15.71 -6.79 9.87
CA TYR A 166 14.98 -8.02 10.17
C TYR A 166 15.08 -9.07 9.05
N LEU A 167 15.49 -8.69 7.83
CA LEU A 167 15.59 -9.61 6.69
C LEU A 167 16.59 -10.75 6.95
N MET A 168 17.81 -10.41 7.39
CA MET A 168 18.90 -11.38 7.55
C MET A 168 18.59 -12.45 8.61
N PRO A 169 18.09 -12.10 9.82
CA PRO A 169 17.67 -13.11 10.79
C PRO A 169 16.52 -14.01 10.31
N ILE A 170 15.58 -13.48 9.53
CA ILE A 170 14.48 -14.28 8.96
C ILE A 170 15.04 -15.30 7.96
N ILE A 171 15.95 -14.88 7.09
CA ILE A 171 16.61 -15.76 6.11
C ILE A 171 17.43 -16.82 6.84
N ASP A 172 18.24 -16.45 7.83
CA ASP A 172 19.05 -17.39 8.61
C ASP A 172 18.20 -18.49 9.27
N GLN A 173 17.06 -18.10 9.86
CA GLN A 173 16.16 -19.03 10.52
C GLN A 173 15.56 -20.09 9.58
N VAL A 174 15.43 -19.79 8.27
CA VAL A 174 14.80 -20.66 7.28
C VAL A 174 15.85 -21.36 6.40
N ASN A 175 16.92 -20.67 6.03
CA ASN A 175 17.98 -21.13 5.16
C ASN A 175 19.34 -20.47 5.50
N PRO A 176 20.10 -21.05 6.45
CA PRO A 176 21.41 -20.55 6.85
C PRO A 176 22.44 -20.50 5.71
N GLU A 177 22.35 -21.40 4.72
CA GLU A 177 23.31 -21.43 3.59
C GLU A 177 23.19 -20.18 2.71
N VAL A 178 21.95 -19.75 2.43
CA VAL A 178 21.70 -18.49 1.69
C VAL A 178 22.13 -17.28 2.52
N HIS A 179 21.84 -17.30 3.83
CA HIS A 179 22.29 -16.26 4.74
C HIS A 179 23.82 -16.10 4.71
N ASP A 180 24.57 -17.18 4.89
CA ASP A 180 26.03 -17.18 4.93
C ASP A 180 26.61 -16.74 3.58
N PHE A 181 26.01 -17.18 2.47
CA PHE A 181 26.38 -16.71 1.15
C PHE A 181 26.19 -15.20 1.00
N MET A 182 25.01 -14.67 1.39
CA MET A 182 24.72 -13.24 1.33
C MET A 182 25.65 -12.41 2.23
N GLN A 183 25.98 -12.91 3.43
CA GLN A 183 26.95 -12.29 4.31
C GLN A 183 28.34 -12.23 3.67
N SER A 184 28.81 -13.35 3.09
CA SER A 184 30.11 -13.41 2.42
C SER A 184 30.21 -12.53 1.18
N ALA A 185 29.07 -12.31 0.50
CA ALA A 185 28.97 -11.43 -0.66
C ALA A 185 28.84 -9.93 -0.31
N GLU A 186 28.72 -9.59 0.97
CA GLU A 186 28.57 -8.21 1.48
C GLU A 186 27.43 -7.42 0.82
N VAL A 187 26.36 -8.11 0.40
CA VAL A 187 25.25 -7.51 -0.36
C VAL A 187 24.40 -6.55 0.50
N GLY A 188 24.40 -6.74 1.82
CA GLY A 188 23.59 -5.97 2.76
C GLY A 188 22.09 -6.21 2.57
N THR A 189 21.25 -5.23 2.91
CA THR A 189 19.77 -5.33 2.84
C THR A 189 19.13 -4.23 2.02
N ILE A 190 19.93 -3.29 1.49
CA ILE A 190 19.44 -2.10 0.76
C ILE A 190 18.72 -2.47 -0.55
N PHE A 191 19.02 -3.62 -1.15
CA PHE A 191 18.33 -4.09 -2.35
C PHE A 191 16.81 -4.24 -2.13
N ALA A 192 16.38 -4.62 -0.92
CA ALA A 192 14.98 -4.81 -0.57
C ALA A 192 14.27 -3.51 -0.17
N LEU A 193 15.00 -2.40 0.00
CA LEU A 193 14.43 -1.10 0.39
C LEU A 193 13.29 -0.69 -0.52
N SER A 194 13.54 -0.72 -1.84
CA SER A 194 12.55 -0.33 -2.84
C SER A 194 11.28 -1.18 -2.78
N TRP A 195 11.39 -2.45 -2.38
CA TRP A 195 10.26 -3.36 -2.27
C TRP A 195 9.35 -2.99 -1.11
N LEU A 196 9.95 -2.67 0.05
CA LEU A 196 9.21 -2.30 1.25
C LEU A 196 8.52 -0.95 1.09
N ILE A 197 9.24 0.08 0.65
CA ILE A 197 8.71 1.45 0.62
C ILE A 197 7.67 1.66 -0.49
N THR A 198 7.58 0.76 -1.47
CA THR A 198 6.58 0.82 -2.55
C THR A 198 5.58 -0.33 -2.51
N TRP A 199 5.59 -1.13 -1.44
CA TRP A 199 4.80 -2.37 -1.31
C TRP A 199 4.83 -3.23 -2.59
N PHE A 200 6.05 -3.45 -3.11
CA PHE A 200 6.36 -4.22 -4.31
C PHE A 200 5.73 -3.70 -5.60
N GLY A 201 5.14 -2.50 -5.59
CA GLY A 201 4.49 -1.91 -6.75
C GLY A 201 5.43 -1.71 -7.95
N HIS A 202 6.73 -1.49 -7.70
CA HIS A 202 7.73 -1.43 -8.77
C HIS A 202 8.20 -2.78 -9.29
N VAL A 203 8.02 -3.85 -8.51
CA VAL A 203 8.53 -5.20 -8.83
C VAL A 203 7.50 -5.99 -9.61
N LEU A 204 6.23 -5.89 -9.21
CA LEU A 204 5.14 -6.62 -9.85
C LEU A 204 4.63 -5.85 -11.07
N SER A 205 4.65 -6.49 -12.24
CA SER A 205 4.26 -5.87 -13.51
C SER A 205 2.74 -5.80 -13.73
N ASP A 206 1.96 -6.70 -13.13
CA ASP A 206 0.50 -6.72 -13.25
C ASP A 206 -0.13 -6.01 -12.05
N PHE A 207 -0.83 -4.91 -12.32
CA PHE A 207 -1.53 -4.11 -11.31
C PHE A 207 -2.50 -4.97 -10.46
N ARG A 208 -3.13 -5.99 -11.04
CA ARG A 208 -4.05 -6.87 -10.31
C ARG A 208 -3.34 -7.70 -9.24
N HIS A 209 -2.08 -8.09 -9.51
CA HIS A 209 -1.26 -8.79 -8.52
C HIS A 209 -0.82 -7.84 -7.39
N VAL A 210 -0.48 -6.59 -7.72
CA VAL A 210 -0.19 -5.54 -6.73
C VAL A 210 -1.37 -5.34 -5.81
N VAL A 211 -2.57 -5.12 -6.36
CA VAL A 211 -3.77 -4.87 -5.54
C VAL A 211 -4.13 -6.09 -4.67
N ARG A 212 -3.94 -7.32 -5.18
CA ARG A 212 -4.11 -8.54 -4.37
C ARG A 212 -3.10 -8.61 -3.21
N LEU A 213 -1.88 -8.13 -3.41
CA LEU A 213 -0.88 -8.05 -2.36
C LEU A 213 -1.25 -6.99 -1.31
N TYR A 214 -1.89 -5.89 -1.71
CA TYR A 214 -2.42 -4.89 -0.78
C TYR A 214 -3.52 -5.49 0.10
N ASP A 215 -4.40 -6.33 -0.44
CA ASP A 215 -5.37 -7.08 0.36
C ASP A 215 -4.66 -7.86 1.49
N PHE A 216 -3.54 -8.52 1.17
CA PHE A 216 -2.76 -9.28 2.13
C PHE A 216 -2.06 -8.39 3.17
N PHE A 217 -1.41 -7.30 2.77
CA PHE A 217 -0.71 -6.41 3.71
C PHE A 217 -1.68 -5.70 4.66
N LEU A 218 -2.82 -5.22 4.17
CA LEU A 218 -3.85 -4.58 5.00
C LEU A 218 -4.50 -5.53 6.01
N ALA A 219 -4.50 -6.83 5.72
CA ALA A 219 -5.02 -7.84 6.63
C ALA A 219 -4.02 -8.36 7.66
N CYS A 220 -2.74 -8.01 7.52
CA CYS A 220 -1.63 -8.57 8.28
C CYS A 220 -0.98 -7.53 9.20
N HIS A 221 0.01 -7.97 9.98
CA HIS A 221 0.84 -7.08 10.79
C HIS A 221 1.65 -6.11 9.90
N PRO A 222 1.92 -4.86 10.32
CA PRO A 222 2.69 -3.89 9.52
C PRO A 222 4.07 -4.35 9.05
N LEU A 223 4.70 -5.29 9.76
CA LEU A 223 5.98 -5.91 9.35
C LEU A 223 5.84 -7.01 8.30
N MET A 224 4.63 -7.41 7.89
CA MET A 224 4.44 -8.46 6.89
C MET A 224 5.18 -8.23 5.56
N PRO A 225 5.36 -7.00 5.05
CA PRO A 225 6.17 -6.75 3.86
C PRO A 225 7.63 -7.23 3.99
N ILE A 226 8.25 -7.23 5.19
CA ILE A 226 9.61 -7.76 5.36
C ILE A 226 9.64 -9.29 5.28
N TYR A 227 8.60 -9.98 5.78
CA TYR A 227 8.46 -11.42 5.62
C TYR A 227 8.19 -11.78 4.16
N PHE A 228 7.42 -10.96 3.45
CA PHE A 228 7.21 -11.14 2.02
C PHE A 228 8.50 -10.89 1.22
N ALA A 229 9.35 -9.96 1.63
CA ALA A 229 10.68 -9.79 1.04
C ALA A 229 11.59 -11.01 1.27
N ALA A 230 11.50 -11.66 2.43
CA ALA A 230 12.33 -12.82 2.77
C ALA A 230 11.96 -14.09 1.99
N VAL A 231 10.72 -14.22 1.51
CA VAL A 231 10.26 -15.39 0.75
C VAL A 231 10.47 -15.25 -0.76
N VAL A 232 10.79 -14.05 -1.24
CA VAL A 232 11.14 -13.76 -2.64
C VAL A 232 12.59 -14.10 -2.89
#